data_AF-A0A2V6BJE4-F1
#
_entry.id   AF-A0A2V6BJE4-F1
#
_cell.length_a   1.000
_cell.length_b   1.000
_cell.length_c   1.000
_cell.angle_alpha   90.00
_cell.angle_beta   90.00
_cell.angle_gamma   90.00
#
_symmetry.space_group_name_H-M   'P 1'
#
loop_
_entity.id
_entity.type
_entity.pdbx_description
1 polymer ?
#
loop_
_entity_poly.entity_id
_entity_poly.type
_entity_poly.pdbx_seq_one_letter_code
_entity_poly.pdbx_strand_id
1 'polypeptide(L)'
;MKGVSQSFEAASVQPAARNVNDFSAPAEWRLPVIGLCVFAGYYLGAKLGFALTFHPYPVSVLWPPNSILVAALLLTPPRTWWFILLAAFPAHWGAQIQSHVPPLMILCWFVSNSSEAMIGAGLTCYLIRGPIQFISLRNAGIFCLCVVFAGPFLSSFLDAAFVRWNAWGQGSYWELIRIRFFSNALAALIVVPLIVTWATKGILAVRTAGRACLLEACLLLFGLLSIGFAVLYKFGPGADSALLFLTLPFLLWAAARFGALGTSSALSIVGFLAIWSGSHGHGPFSAGTADHFNPNISNRLIDSNVVARCCNRGTRNGRERAARKRVAFSDRGGFCAGSHLDVGRGQTLHIL
;
A
#
# COMPACT_ATOMS: atom_id res chain seq x y z
N MET A 1 -31.59 -79.73 7.47
CA MET A 1 -31.15 -78.60 6.62
C MET A 1 -32.27 -77.57 6.56
N LYS A 2 -32.21 -76.52 7.41
CA LYS A 2 -33.07 -75.33 7.35
C LYS A 2 -32.12 -74.13 7.37
N GLY A 3 -31.93 -73.50 6.21
CA GLY A 3 -31.08 -72.33 6.07
C GLY A 3 -31.85 -71.08 6.51
N VAL A 4 -31.34 -70.41 7.54
CA VAL A 4 -31.82 -69.11 8.00
C VAL A 4 -31.14 -68.04 7.15
N SER A 5 -31.88 -67.38 6.26
CA SER A 5 -31.42 -66.19 5.56
C SER A 5 -31.69 -64.96 6.43
N GLN A 6 -30.65 -64.44 7.09
CA GLN A 6 -30.70 -63.13 7.74
C GLN A 6 -30.58 -62.04 6.68
N SER A 7 -31.64 -61.27 6.47
CA SER A 7 -31.60 -60.01 5.73
C SER A 7 -30.99 -58.93 6.63
N PHE A 8 -29.80 -58.45 6.28
CA PHE A 8 -29.19 -57.26 6.89
C PHE A 8 -29.98 -56.03 6.45
N GLU A 9 -30.79 -55.49 7.35
CA GLU A 9 -31.51 -54.23 7.17
C GLU A 9 -30.52 -53.07 7.36
N ALA A 10 -30.11 -52.45 6.26
CA ALA A 10 -29.23 -51.29 6.28
C ALA A 10 -29.98 -50.11 6.89
N ALA A 11 -29.67 -49.79 8.15
CA ALA A 11 -30.13 -48.58 8.81
C ALA A 11 -29.68 -47.34 8.00
N SER A 12 -30.62 -46.73 7.29
CA SER A 12 -30.41 -45.49 6.57
C SER A 12 -30.15 -44.36 7.57
N VAL A 13 -28.89 -43.96 7.71
CA VAL A 13 -28.51 -42.73 8.43
C VAL A 13 -29.02 -41.54 7.62
N GLN A 14 -30.17 -40.98 8.03
CA GLN A 14 -30.62 -39.69 7.55
C GLN A 14 -29.66 -38.60 8.07
N PRO A 15 -29.04 -37.78 7.20
CA PRO A 15 -28.28 -36.64 7.68
C PRO A 15 -29.29 -35.59 8.16
N ALA A 16 -29.33 -35.40 9.48
CA ALA A 16 -30.08 -34.32 10.10
C ALA A 16 -29.60 -32.98 9.49
N ALA A 17 -30.43 -32.41 8.62
CA ALA A 17 -30.26 -31.07 8.12
C ALA A 17 -30.31 -30.10 9.30
N ARG A 18 -29.13 -29.73 9.83
CA ARG A 18 -28.99 -28.59 10.73
C ARG A 18 -29.36 -27.35 9.94
N ASN A 19 -30.60 -26.91 10.09
CA ASN A 19 -31.02 -25.56 9.77
C ASN A 19 -30.24 -24.58 10.65
N VAL A 20 -29.07 -24.18 10.18
CA VAL A 20 -28.42 -22.97 10.64
C VAL A 20 -29.22 -21.83 10.03
N ASN A 21 -30.23 -21.37 10.77
CA ASN A 21 -30.84 -20.06 10.54
C ASN A 21 -29.76 -19.02 10.84
N ASP A 22 -28.90 -18.81 9.84
CA ASP A 22 -27.93 -17.74 9.80
C ASP A 22 -28.72 -16.45 9.61
N PHE A 23 -28.44 -15.43 10.42
CA PHE A 23 -28.99 -14.08 10.27
C PHE A 23 -28.43 -13.44 8.98
N SER A 24 -28.89 -13.93 7.84
CA SER A 24 -28.60 -13.38 6.53
C SER A 24 -29.73 -12.41 6.19
N ALA A 25 -29.43 -11.11 6.16
CA ALA A 25 -30.30 -10.18 5.45
C ALA A 25 -30.59 -10.76 4.05
N PRO A 26 -31.84 -10.70 3.55
CA PRO A 26 -32.18 -11.19 2.21
C PRO A 26 -31.19 -10.60 1.19
N ALA A 27 -30.79 -11.40 0.20
CA ALA A 27 -29.79 -11.00 -0.81
C ALA A 27 -30.06 -9.62 -1.45
N GLU A 28 -31.33 -9.20 -1.45
CA GLU A 28 -31.88 -7.93 -1.91
C GLU A 28 -31.33 -6.70 -1.17
N TRP A 29 -31.09 -6.78 0.15
CA TRP A 29 -30.59 -5.64 0.95
C TRP A 29 -29.07 -5.51 0.91
N ARG A 30 -28.36 -6.56 0.48
CA ARG A 30 -26.89 -6.57 0.51
C ARG A 30 -26.30 -5.59 -0.50
N LEU A 31 -26.87 -5.50 -1.70
CA LEU A 31 -26.34 -4.65 -2.77
C LEU A 31 -26.52 -3.15 -2.46
N PRO A 32 -27.69 -2.65 -2.02
CA PRO A 32 -27.86 -1.27 -1.59
C PRO A 32 -26.94 -0.88 -0.42
N VAL A 33 -26.75 -1.76 0.56
CA VAL A 33 -25.83 -1.51 1.69
C VAL A 33 -24.38 -1.40 1.21
N ILE A 34 -23.95 -2.29 0.31
CA ILE A 34 -22.61 -2.18 -0.29
C ILE A 34 -22.48 -0.86 -1.06
N GLY A 35 -23.49 -0.49 -1.86
CA GLY A 35 -23.52 0.79 -2.57
C GLY A 35 -23.38 1.99 -1.64
N LEU A 36 -24.12 2.01 -0.53
CA LEU A 36 -24.03 3.05 0.49
C LEU A 36 -22.64 3.11 1.15
N CYS A 37 -22.08 1.95 1.50
CA CYS A 37 -20.72 1.86 2.04
C CYS A 37 -19.67 2.37 1.05
N VAL A 38 -19.82 2.05 -0.24
CA VAL A 38 -18.94 2.54 -1.30
C VAL A 38 -19.08 4.05 -1.47
N PHE A 39 -20.31 4.58 -1.52
CA PHE A 39 -20.56 6.02 -1.59
C PHE A 39 -19.91 6.75 -0.41
N ALA A 40 -20.21 6.34 0.82
CA ALA A 40 -19.69 6.97 2.03
C ALA A 40 -18.17 6.84 2.12
N GLY A 41 -17.64 5.63 1.88
CA GLY A 41 -16.20 5.37 1.89
C GLY A 41 -15.46 6.19 0.84
N TYR A 42 -15.97 6.24 -0.39
CA TYR A 42 -15.39 7.04 -1.47
C TYR A 42 -15.37 8.53 -1.13
N TYR A 43 -16.49 9.06 -0.65
CA TYR A 43 -16.60 10.49 -0.29
C TYR A 43 -15.64 10.86 0.84
N LEU A 44 -15.62 10.07 1.93
CA LEU A 44 -14.72 10.29 3.07
C LEU A 44 -13.25 10.09 2.66
N GLY A 45 -12.97 9.08 1.82
CA GLY A 45 -11.64 8.84 1.27
C GLY A 45 -11.14 10.01 0.42
N ALA A 46 -12.03 10.66 -0.35
CA ALA A 46 -11.68 11.81 -1.17
C ALA A 46 -11.37 13.02 -0.27
N LYS A 47 -12.18 13.25 0.76
CA LYS A 47 -11.91 14.29 1.78
C LYS A 47 -10.59 14.07 2.49
N LEU A 48 -10.28 12.83 2.87
CA LEU A 48 -9.00 12.47 3.45
C LEU A 48 -7.84 12.69 2.47
N GLY A 49 -8.01 12.32 1.21
CA GLY A 49 -7.03 12.58 0.15
C GLY A 49 -6.75 14.08 -0.01
N PHE A 50 -7.78 14.92 -0.04
CA PHE A 50 -7.58 16.37 -0.09
C PHE A 50 -6.86 16.91 1.15
N ALA A 51 -7.17 16.41 2.35
CA ALA A 51 -6.48 16.79 3.58
C ALA A 51 -5.00 16.39 3.60
N LEU A 52 -4.61 15.35 2.83
CA LEU A 52 -3.25 14.84 2.71
C LEU A 52 -2.51 15.36 1.46
N THR A 53 -3.06 16.37 0.78
CA THR A 53 -2.45 16.97 -0.40
C THR A 53 -1.44 18.05 0.01
N PHE A 54 -0.18 17.90 -0.44
CA PHE A 54 0.86 18.90 -0.19
C PHE A 54 0.67 20.13 -1.08
N HIS A 55 0.35 21.29 -0.52
CA HIS A 55 0.44 22.55 -1.27
C HIS A 55 1.92 22.87 -1.58
N PRO A 56 2.29 23.22 -2.84
CA PRO A 56 1.46 23.64 -3.97
C PRO A 56 1.14 22.54 -5.02
N TYR A 57 1.37 21.26 -4.72
CA TYR A 57 1.19 20.18 -5.69
C TYR A 57 -0.28 19.72 -5.78
N PRO A 58 -0.84 19.53 -6.98
CA PRO A 58 -2.26 19.25 -7.18
C PRO A 58 -2.67 17.79 -6.89
N VAL A 59 -1.76 16.93 -6.41
CA VAL A 59 -2.02 15.49 -6.27
C VAL A 59 -1.72 15.01 -4.85
N SER A 60 -2.72 14.36 -4.24
CA SER A 60 -2.59 13.75 -2.92
C SER A 60 -1.55 12.63 -2.92
N VAL A 61 -0.80 12.52 -1.83
CA VAL A 61 0.15 11.43 -1.56
C VAL A 61 -0.54 10.08 -1.43
N LEU A 62 -1.79 10.11 -0.95
CA LEU A 62 -2.65 8.95 -0.79
C LEU A 62 -4.01 9.30 -1.38
N TRP A 63 -4.46 8.52 -2.37
CA TRP A 63 -5.81 8.65 -2.91
C TRP A 63 -6.65 7.40 -2.56
N PRO A 64 -7.22 7.34 -1.33
CA PRO A 64 -8.06 6.22 -0.90
C PRO A 64 -9.24 5.87 -1.82
N PRO A 65 -9.92 6.81 -2.51
CA PRO A 65 -11.14 6.49 -3.26
C PRO A 65 -10.97 5.37 -4.30
N ASN A 66 -9.85 5.36 -5.02
CA ASN A 66 -9.58 4.34 -6.04
C ASN A 66 -9.40 2.96 -5.39
N SER A 67 -8.67 2.89 -4.28
CA SER A 67 -8.49 1.65 -3.51
C SER A 67 -9.80 1.12 -2.93
N ILE A 68 -10.67 2.01 -2.42
CA ILE A 68 -11.99 1.64 -1.93
C ILE A 68 -12.83 1.06 -3.06
N LEU A 69 -12.79 1.69 -4.24
CA LEU A 69 -13.50 1.21 -5.41
C LEU A 69 -12.99 -0.17 -5.86
N VAL A 70 -11.67 -0.35 -6.02
CA VAL A 70 -11.08 -1.64 -6.40
C VAL A 70 -11.44 -2.72 -5.37
N ALA A 71 -11.34 -2.42 -4.08
CA ALA A 71 -11.69 -3.36 -3.02
C ALA A 71 -13.17 -3.78 -3.10
N ALA A 72 -14.08 -2.84 -3.36
CA ALA A 72 -15.50 -3.16 -3.54
C ALA A 72 -15.74 -4.03 -4.77
N LEU A 73 -15.05 -3.78 -5.89
CA LEU A 73 -15.13 -4.62 -7.08
C LEU A 73 -14.57 -6.03 -6.84
N LEU A 74 -13.49 -6.17 -6.06
CA LEU A 74 -12.91 -7.47 -5.68
C LEU A 74 -13.83 -8.28 -4.75
N LEU A 75 -14.65 -7.60 -3.94
CA LEU A 75 -15.58 -8.21 -3.00
C LEU A 75 -16.95 -8.53 -3.62
N THR A 76 -17.21 -8.06 -4.84
CA THR A 76 -18.51 -8.21 -5.50
C THR A 76 -18.39 -8.95 -6.83
N PRO A 77 -19.43 -9.71 -7.25
CA PRO A 77 -19.41 -10.35 -8.56
C PRO A 77 -19.34 -9.33 -9.72
N PRO A 78 -18.62 -9.62 -10.82
CA PRO A 78 -18.48 -8.71 -11.97
C PRO A 78 -19.81 -8.17 -12.53
N ARG A 79 -20.87 -8.98 -12.50
CA ARG A 79 -22.23 -8.58 -12.92
C ARG A 79 -22.84 -7.40 -12.14
N THR A 80 -22.29 -7.06 -10.97
CA THR A 80 -22.77 -5.96 -10.11
C THR A 80 -21.88 -4.71 -10.17
N TRP A 81 -20.76 -4.76 -10.89
CA TRP A 81 -19.79 -3.67 -10.92
C TRP A 81 -20.37 -2.36 -11.42
N TRP A 82 -21.29 -2.40 -12.40
CA TRP A 82 -21.97 -1.20 -12.89
C TRP A 82 -22.70 -0.46 -11.76
N PHE A 83 -23.31 -1.19 -10.81
CA PHE A 83 -24.01 -0.60 -9.68
C PHE A 83 -23.04 0.02 -8.68
N ILE A 84 -21.89 -0.62 -8.46
CA ILE A 84 -20.83 -0.10 -7.58
C ILE A 84 -20.23 1.19 -8.15
N LEU A 85 -19.97 1.23 -9.46
CA LEU A 85 -19.54 2.45 -10.16
C LEU A 85 -20.60 3.54 -10.06
N LEU A 86 -21.88 3.20 -10.27
CA LEU A 86 -22.99 4.12 -10.12
C LEU A 86 -23.09 4.69 -8.71
N ALA A 87 -22.84 3.89 -7.66
CA ALA A 87 -22.83 4.35 -6.28
C ALA A 87 -21.62 5.25 -5.96
N ALA A 88 -20.46 4.99 -6.57
CA ALA A 88 -19.26 5.81 -6.39
C ALA A 88 -19.35 7.16 -7.11
N PHE A 89 -20.09 7.25 -8.22
CA PHE A 89 -20.14 8.46 -9.05
C PHE A 89 -20.67 9.70 -8.32
N PRO A 90 -21.82 9.68 -7.61
CA PRO A 90 -22.29 10.85 -6.87
C PRO A 90 -21.34 11.28 -5.75
N ALA A 91 -20.65 10.34 -5.10
CA ALA A 91 -19.62 10.65 -4.11
C ALA A 91 -18.41 11.35 -4.76
N HIS A 92 -17.94 10.84 -5.90
CA HIS A 92 -16.88 11.45 -6.69
C HIS A 92 -17.26 12.87 -7.11
N TRP A 93 -18.45 13.04 -7.71
CA TRP A 93 -18.94 14.33 -8.16
C TRP A 93 -19.04 15.33 -7.01
N GLY A 94 -19.71 14.94 -5.92
CA GLY A 94 -19.91 15.79 -4.75
C GLY A 94 -18.59 16.21 -4.08
N ALA A 95 -17.60 15.32 -4.04
CA ALA A 95 -16.29 15.67 -3.49
C ALA A 95 -15.53 16.66 -4.38
N GLN A 96 -15.58 16.49 -5.71
CA GLN A 96 -14.79 17.29 -6.65
C GLN A 96 -15.38 18.67 -6.95
N ILE A 97 -16.71 18.77 -7.00
CA ILE A 97 -17.38 20.06 -7.23
C ILE A 97 -17.11 21.05 -6.08
N GLN A 98 -16.97 20.53 -4.86
CA GLN A 98 -16.59 21.32 -3.67
C GLN A 98 -15.16 21.86 -3.75
N SER A 99 -14.32 21.26 -4.62
CA SER A 99 -12.94 21.70 -4.89
C SER A 99 -12.84 22.56 -6.15
N HIS A 100 -13.97 23.09 -6.66
CA HIS A 100 -14.05 23.95 -7.84
C HIS A 100 -13.49 23.33 -9.14
N VAL A 101 -13.54 22.01 -9.26
CA VAL A 101 -13.10 21.29 -10.47
C VAL A 101 -14.17 21.41 -11.56
N PRO A 102 -13.81 21.73 -12.83
CA PRO A 102 -14.76 21.81 -13.93
C PRO A 102 -15.49 20.47 -14.15
N PRO A 103 -16.81 20.48 -14.44
CA PRO A 103 -17.61 19.27 -14.63
C PRO A 103 -17.01 18.27 -15.64
N LEU A 104 -16.46 18.75 -16.74
CA LEU A 104 -15.82 17.90 -17.75
C LEU A 104 -14.62 17.13 -17.18
N MET A 105 -13.80 17.81 -16.38
CA MET A 105 -12.63 17.19 -15.75
C MET A 105 -13.04 16.15 -14.69
N ILE A 106 -14.12 16.41 -13.95
CA ILE A 106 -14.70 15.45 -13.00
C ILE A 106 -15.10 14.16 -13.73
N LEU A 107 -15.77 14.27 -14.88
CA LEU A 107 -16.13 13.09 -15.69
C LEU A 107 -14.89 12.32 -16.17
N CYS A 108 -13.90 13.04 -16.71
CA CYS A 108 -12.64 12.44 -17.15
C CYS A 108 -11.93 11.67 -16.04
N TRP A 109 -11.81 12.27 -14.85
CA TRP A 109 -11.23 11.60 -13.69
C TRP A 109 -12.06 10.42 -13.20
N PHE A 110 -13.39 10.50 -13.25
CA PHE A 110 -14.21 9.37 -12.90
C PHE A 110 -13.98 8.19 -13.86
N VAL A 111 -13.86 8.47 -15.16
CA VAL A 111 -13.56 7.44 -16.18
C VAL A 111 -12.18 6.83 -15.94
N SER A 112 -11.13 7.65 -15.74
CA SER A 112 -9.78 7.13 -15.48
C SER A 112 -9.72 6.31 -14.18
N ASN A 113 -10.32 6.79 -13.09
CA ASN A 113 -10.41 6.09 -11.80
C ASN A 113 -11.21 4.78 -11.90
N SER A 114 -12.31 4.77 -12.65
CA SER A 114 -13.11 3.56 -12.89
C SER A 114 -12.32 2.54 -13.69
N SER A 115 -11.58 2.99 -14.72
CA SER A 115 -10.72 2.12 -15.52
C SER A 115 -9.63 1.44 -14.67
N GLU A 116 -9.02 2.17 -13.73
CA GLU A 116 -8.04 1.64 -12.77
C GLU A 116 -8.62 0.49 -11.96
N ALA A 117 -9.81 0.71 -11.38
CA ALA A 117 -10.50 -0.28 -10.58
C ALA A 117 -10.91 -1.52 -11.38
N MET A 118 -11.44 -1.31 -12.59
CA MET A 118 -11.85 -2.38 -13.48
C MET A 118 -10.66 -3.21 -13.98
N ILE A 119 -9.54 -2.59 -14.32
CA ILE A 119 -8.31 -3.30 -14.73
C ILE A 119 -7.77 -4.11 -13.56
N GLY A 120 -7.60 -3.49 -12.39
CA GLY A 120 -7.03 -4.14 -11.21
C GLY A 120 -7.88 -5.32 -10.72
N ALA A 121 -9.19 -5.09 -10.54
CA ALA A 121 -10.12 -6.13 -10.13
C ALA A 121 -10.32 -7.18 -11.24
N GLY A 122 -10.44 -6.77 -12.50
CA GLY A 122 -10.69 -7.64 -13.64
C GLY A 122 -9.59 -8.66 -13.86
N LEU A 123 -8.34 -8.18 -13.90
CA LEU A 123 -7.17 -9.06 -14.04
C LEU A 123 -7.05 -10.01 -12.83
N THR A 124 -7.33 -9.51 -11.63
CA THR A 124 -7.28 -10.34 -10.41
C THR A 124 -8.33 -11.44 -10.42
N CYS A 125 -9.59 -11.10 -10.74
CA CYS A 125 -10.69 -12.06 -10.85
C CYS A 125 -10.41 -13.10 -11.94
N TYR A 126 -9.82 -12.69 -13.06
CA TYR A 126 -9.44 -13.59 -14.15
C TYR A 126 -8.36 -14.60 -13.75
N LEU A 127 -7.33 -14.17 -13.01
CA LEU A 127 -6.19 -15.01 -12.63
C LEU A 127 -6.41 -15.89 -11.38
N ILE A 128 -7.25 -15.44 -10.43
CA ILE A 128 -7.55 -16.18 -9.20
C ILE A 128 -8.75 -17.12 -9.39
N ARG A 129 -9.71 -16.78 -10.28
CA ARG A 129 -10.94 -17.55 -10.54
C ARG A 129 -11.75 -17.86 -9.27
N GLY A 130 -11.76 -16.94 -8.31
CA GLY A 130 -12.43 -17.08 -7.02
C GLY A 130 -12.24 -15.83 -6.15
N PRO A 131 -12.82 -15.82 -4.93
CA PRO A 131 -12.65 -14.70 -4.01
C PRO A 131 -11.18 -14.55 -3.63
N ILE A 132 -10.67 -13.31 -3.66
CA ILE A 132 -9.30 -13.03 -3.26
C ILE A 132 -9.11 -13.30 -1.76
N GLN A 133 -8.10 -14.11 -1.44
CA GLN A 133 -7.68 -14.37 -0.06
C GLN A 133 -6.17 -14.20 0.06
N PHE A 134 -5.72 -13.39 1.02
CA PHE A 134 -4.31 -13.12 1.29
C PHE A 134 -3.66 -14.19 2.18
N ILE A 135 -3.83 -15.46 1.80
CA ILE A 135 -3.26 -16.61 2.53
C ILE A 135 -2.05 -17.19 1.79
N SER A 136 -2.04 -17.07 0.46
CA SER A 136 -0.95 -17.59 -0.38
C SER A 136 -0.10 -16.47 -0.96
N LEU A 137 1.20 -16.74 -1.10
CA LEU A 137 2.14 -15.84 -1.80
C LEU A 137 1.71 -15.61 -3.26
N ARG A 138 1.10 -16.61 -3.90
CA ARG A 138 0.53 -16.49 -5.25
C ARG A 138 -0.54 -15.39 -5.30
N ASN A 139 -1.51 -15.40 -4.39
CA ASN A 139 -2.59 -14.42 -4.40
C ASN A 139 -2.07 -13.02 -4.04
N ALA A 140 -1.12 -12.92 -3.12
CA ALA A 140 -0.44 -11.66 -2.80
C ALA A 140 0.35 -11.12 -4.00
N GLY A 141 1.06 -11.99 -4.73
CA GLY A 141 1.78 -11.62 -5.96
C GLY A 141 0.85 -11.15 -7.08
N ILE A 142 -0.28 -11.84 -7.31
CA ILE A 142 -1.30 -11.43 -8.27
C ILE A 142 -1.90 -10.08 -7.87
N PHE A 143 -2.20 -9.87 -6.60
CA PHE A 143 -2.67 -8.59 -6.09
C PHE A 143 -1.65 -7.46 -6.37
N CYS A 144 -0.38 -7.68 -6.03
CA CYS A 144 0.67 -6.69 -6.29
C CYS A 144 0.80 -6.38 -7.80
N LEU A 145 0.73 -7.40 -8.65
CA LEU A 145 0.83 -7.22 -10.10
C LEU A 145 -0.39 -6.50 -10.69
N CYS A 146 -1.60 -6.91 -10.33
CA CYS A 146 -2.82 -6.43 -10.96
C CYS A 146 -3.32 -5.13 -10.34
N VAL A 147 -3.46 -5.09 -9.01
CA VAL A 147 -4.12 -3.99 -8.29
C VAL A 147 -3.13 -2.89 -7.92
N VAL A 148 -1.92 -3.25 -7.48
CA VAL A 148 -0.92 -2.25 -7.07
C VAL A 148 -0.15 -1.71 -8.28
N PHE A 149 0.13 -2.55 -9.29
CA PHE A 149 0.92 -2.15 -10.45
C PHE A 149 0.08 -1.87 -11.70
N ALA A 150 -0.53 -2.89 -12.31
CA ALA A 150 -1.13 -2.78 -13.65
C ALA A 150 -2.29 -1.78 -13.72
N GLY A 151 -3.22 -1.81 -12.76
CA GLY A 151 -4.34 -0.87 -12.68
C GLY A 151 -3.86 0.58 -12.64
N PRO A 152 -3.12 1.00 -11.60
CA PRO A 152 -2.58 2.36 -11.49
C PRO A 152 -1.69 2.75 -12.66
N PHE A 153 -0.84 1.85 -13.16
CA PHE A 153 0.08 2.16 -14.26
C PHE A 153 -0.67 2.45 -15.56
N LEU A 154 -1.57 1.56 -15.99
CA LEU A 154 -2.28 1.68 -17.25
C LEU A 154 -3.29 2.85 -17.23
N SER A 155 -4.04 3.00 -16.14
CA SER A 155 -5.01 4.09 -16.00
C SER A 155 -4.34 5.47 -15.91
N SER A 156 -3.08 5.56 -15.45
CA SER A 156 -2.36 6.82 -15.36
C SER A 156 -2.06 7.44 -16.73
N PHE A 157 -1.89 6.64 -17.78
CA PHE A 157 -1.76 7.17 -19.15
C PHE A 157 -3.06 7.85 -19.60
N LEU A 158 -4.19 7.20 -19.35
CA LEU A 158 -5.50 7.74 -19.67
C LEU A 158 -5.79 9.03 -18.88
N ASP A 159 -5.47 9.03 -17.58
CA ASP A 159 -5.63 10.19 -16.71
C ASP A 159 -4.80 11.38 -17.18
N ALA A 160 -3.50 11.17 -17.40
CA ALA A 160 -2.60 12.22 -17.86
C ALA A 160 -3.02 12.77 -19.24
N ALA A 161 -3.60 11.93 -20.10
CA ALA A 161 -4.12 12.37 -21.39
C ALA A 161 -5.32 13.31 -21.21
N PHE A 162 -6.28 12.95 -20.33
CA PHE A 162 -7.40 13.83 -20.00
C PHE A 162 -6.97 15.14 -19.37
N VAL A 163 -6.03 15.09 -18.43
CA VAL A 163 -5.48 16.29 -17.77
C VAL A 163 -4.89 17.26 -18.81
N ARG A 164 -4.09 16.74 -19.76
CA ARG A 164 -3.48 17.54 -20.83
C ARG A 164 -4.50 18.05 -21.84
N TRP A 165 -5.48 17.23 -22.20
CA TRP A 165 -6.55 17.63 -23.12
C TRP A 165 -7.40 18.77 -22.55
N ASN A 166 -7.76 18.69 -21.27
CA ASN A 166 -8.55 19.71 -20.59
C ASN A 166 -7.72 20.93 -20.13
N ALA A 167 -6.42 20.98 -20.45
CA ALA A 167 -5.49 22.01 -19.97
C ALA A 167 -5.52 22.22 -18.44
N TRP A 168 -5.76 21.15 -17.68
CA TRP A 168 -6.02 21.20 -16.24
C TRP A 168 -4.72 21.00 -15.43
N GLY A 169 -3.96 22.07 -15.22
CA GLY A 169 -2.71 22.06 -14.44
C GLY A 169 -1.45 22.11 -15.31
N GLN A 170 -0.30 22.28 -14.66
CA GLN A 170 0.97 22.65 -15.32
C GLN A 170 1.99 21.50 -15.41
N GLY A 171 1.67 20.31 -14.91
CA GLY A 171 2.58 19.16 -14.90
C GLY A 171 2.84 18.60 -16.29
N SER A 172 4.05 18.09 -16.51
CA SER A 172 4.36 17.34 -17.73
C SER A 172 3.61 15.99 -17.75
N TYR A 173 3.32 15.45 -18.95
CA TYR A 173 2.58 14.18 -19.08
C TYR A 173 3.21 13.03 -18.27
N TRP A 174 4.54 12.92 -18.32
CA TRP A 174 5.29 11.90 -17.59
C TRP A 174 5.32 12.14 -16.08
N GLU A 175 5.33 13.39 -15.65
CA GLU A 175 5.26 13.75 -14.23
C GLU A 175 3.90 13.40 -13.64
N LEU A 176 2.81 13.71 -14.36
CA LEU A 176 1.44 13.33 -13.97
C LEU A 176 1.31 11.82 -13.82
N ILE A 177 1.84 11.05 -14.77
CA ILE A 177 1.86 9.58 -14.69
C ILE A 177 2.61 9.11 -13.45
N ARG A 178 3.82 9.63 -13.21
CA ARG A 178 4.66 9.22 -12.06
C ARG A 178 3.96 9.49 -10.74
N ILE A 179 3.42 10.69 -10.56
CA ILE A 179 2.79 11.10 -9.30
C ILE A 179 1.53 10.27 -9.04
N ARG A 180 0.65 10.15 -10.05
CA ARG A 180 -0.58 9.36 -9.93
C ARG A 180 -0.29 7.89 -9.65
N PHE A 181 0.63 7.30 -10.41
CA PHE A 181 1.00 5.89 -10.25
C PHE A 181 1.44 5.57 -8.83
N PHE A 182 2.40 6.32 -8.27
CA PHE A 182 2.91 6.04 -6.93
C PHE A 182 1.88 6.31 -5.83
N SER A 183 1.06 7.35 -5.99
CA SER A 183 -0.03 7.66 -5.04
C SER A 183 -1.05 6.52 -4.99
N ASN A 184 -1.54 6.08 -6.15
CA ASN A 184 -2.55 5.02 -6.24
C ASN A 184 -1.98 3.64 -5.88
N ALA A 185 -0.74 3.33 -6.27
CA ALA A 185 -0.09 2.08 -5.89
C ALA A 185 0.08 1.97 -4.36
N LEU A 186 0.55 3.04 -3.71
CA LEU A 186 0.70 3.08 -2.26
C LEU A 186 -0.66 2.98 -1.56
N ALA A 187 -1.66 3.73 -2.05
CA ALA A 187 -3.02 3.64 -1.53
C ALA A 187 -3.60 2.24 -1.69
N ALA A 188 -3.35 1.56 -2.82
CA ALA A 188 -3.85 0.23 -3.08
C ALA A 188 -3.23 -0.78 -2.11
N LEU A 189 -1.92 -0.70 -1.89
CA LEU A 189 -1.16 -1.58 -0.99
C LEU A 189 -1.61 -1.47 0.47
N ILE A 190 -2.02 -0.27 0.90
CA ILE A 190 -2.47 0.00 2.27
C ILE A 190 -3.96 -0.34 2.43
N VAL A 191 -4.81 0.22 1.58
CA VAL A 191 -6.27 0.28 1.82
C VAL A 191 -6.99 -0.98 1.33
N VAL A 192 -6.59 -1.56 0.19
CA VAL A 192 -7.30 -2.72 -0.38
C VAL A 192 -7.23 -3.96 0.53
N PRO A 193 -6.05 -4.41 1.00
CA PRO A 193 -6.00 -5.60 1.86
C PRO A 193 -6.69 -5.36 3.21
N LEU A 194 -6.69 -4.13 3.72
CA LEU A 194 -7.45 -3.76 4.91
C LEU A 194 -8.94 -4.00 4.70
N ILE A 195 -9.53 -3.38 3.66
CA ILE A 195 -10.97 -3.52 3.38
C ILE A 195 -11.34 -4.98 3.12
N VAL A 196 -10.58 -5.68 2.28
CA VAL A 196 -10.87 -7.06 1.88
C VAL A 196 -10.80 -8.01 3.08
N THR A 197 -9.78 -7.90 3.93
CA THR A 197 -9.65 -8.80 5.10
C THR A 197 -10.70 -8.51 6.17
N TRP A 198 -11.04 -7.24 6.41
CA TRP A 198 -12.07 -6.86 7.37
C TRP A 198 -13.48 -7.25 6.91
N ALA A 199 -13.80 -7.04 5.63
CA ALA A 199 -15.10 -7.39 5.06
C ALA A 199 -15.35 -8.90 5.01
N THR A 200 -14.28 -9.72 4.86
CA THR A 200 -14.42 -11.18 4.74
C THR A 200 -14.33 -11.91 6.07
N LYS A 201 -13.41 -11.51 6.96
CA LYS A 201 -13.13 -12.24 8.21
C LYS A 201 -13.12 -11.36 9.45
N GLY A 202 -12.79 -10.07 9.33
CA GLY A 202 -12.53 -9.20 10.49
C GLY A 202 -13.71 -9.01 11.44
N ILE A 203 -14.90 -8.71 10.90
CA ILE A 203 -16.09 -8.47 11.74
C ILE A 203 -16.45 -9.71 12.57
N LEU A 204 -16.43 -10.89 11.94
CA LEU A 204 -16.70 -12.13 12.63
C LEU A 204 -15.61 -12.45 13.65
N ALA A 205 -14.34 -12.28 13.27
CA ALA A 205 -13.19 -12.53 14.15
C ALA A 205 -13.24 -11.70 15.44
N VAL A 206 -13.64 -10.43 15.37
CA VAL A 206 -13.80 -9.58 16.55
C VAL A 206 -14.98 -10.02 17.40
N ARG A 207 -16.12 -10.35 16.79
CA ARG A 207 -17.33 -10.78 17.51
C ARG A 207 -17.13 -12.10 18.27
N THR A 208 -16.33 -13.02 17.74
CA THR A 208 -16.07 -14.32 18.35
C THR A 208 -14.77 -14.35 19.16
N ALA A 209 -14.02 -13.24 19.25
CA ALA A 209 -12.75 -13.20 19.95
C ALA A 209 -12.94 -13.32 21.47
N GLY A 210 -12.15 -14.20 22.10
CA GLY A 210 -12.04 -14.24 23.55
C GLY A 210 -11.35 -12.99 24.11
N ARG A 211 -11.60 -12.67 25.38
CA ARG A 211 -11.04 -11.49 26.06
C ARG A 211 -9.51 -11.40 25.98
N ALA A 212 -8.81 -12.54 26.09
CA ALA A 212 -7.35 -12.59 25.98
C ALA A 212 -6.85 -12.16 24.58
N CYS A 213 -7.52 -12.62 23.52
CA CYS A 213 -7.18 -12.24 22.14
C CYS A 213 -7.41 -10.74 21.90
N LEU A 214 -8.48 -10.17 22.47
CA LEU A 214 -8.74 -8.73 22.40
C LEU A 214 -7.67 -7.93 23.17
N LEU A 215 -7.24 -8.39 24.34
CA LEU A 215 -6.16 -7.75 25.10
C LEU A 215 -4.83 -7.78 24.33
N GLU A 216 -4.48 -8.92 23.72
CA GLU A 216 -3.30 -9.02 22.85
C GLU A 216 -3.39 -8.03 21.67
N ALA A 217 -4.55 -7.92 21.02
CA ALA A 217 -4.76 -6.98 19.93
C ALA A 217 -4.63 -5.52 20.39
N CYS A 218 -5.20 -5.18 21.55
CA CYS A 218 -5.07 -3.85 22.15
C CYS A 218 -3.62 -3.53 22.52
N LEU A 219 -2.88 -4.48 23.09
CA LEU A 219 -1.47 -4.30 23.44
C LEU A 219 -0.61 -4.09 22.18
N LEU A 220 -0.84 -4.89 21.14
CA LEU A 220 -0.18 -4.74 19.85
C LEU A 220 -0.48 -3.37 19.24
N LEU A 221 -1.75 -2.96 19.21
CA LEU A 221 -2.19 -1.68 18.67
C LEU A 221 -1.54 -0.51 19.43
N PHE A 222 -1.61 -0.54 20.76
CA PHE A 222 -1.04 0.52 21.60
C PHE A 222 0.48 0.60 21.45
N GLY A 223 1.17 -0.55 21.45
CA GLY A 223 2.61 -0.60 21.24
C GLY A 223 3.02 -0.10 19.86
N LEU A 224 2.28 -0.48 18.82
CA LEU A 224 2.51 -0.04 17.45
C LEU A 224 2.28 1.47 17.28
N LEU A 225 1.20 2.02 17.85
CA LEU A 225 0.93 3.46 17.82
C LEU A 225 2.01 4.23 18.60
N SER A 226 2.42 3.73 19.76
CA SER A 226 3.43 4.38 20.60
C SER A 226 4.79 4.41 19.90
N ILE A 227 5.26 3.26 19.40
CA ILE A 227 6.54 3.18 18.69
C ILE A 227 6.48 3.91 17.34
N GLY A 228 5.35 3.80 16.64
CA GLY A 228 5.11 4.48 15.37
C GLY A 228 5.15 6.00 15.56
N PHE A 229 4.49 6.52 16.58
CA PHE A 229 4.54 7.95 16.91
C PHE A 229 5.95 8.41 17.32
N ALA A 230 6.63 7.65 18.18
CA ALA A 230 8.00 7.99 18.57
C ALA A 230 8.93 8.05 17.35
N VAL A 231 8.88 7.02 16.49
CA VAL A 231 9.80 6.89 15.35
C VAL A 231 9.43 7.79 14.18
N LEU A 232 8.14 7.84 13.82
CA LEU A 232 7.69 8.51 12.61
C LEU A 232 7.31 9.96 12.85
N TYR A 233 7.02 10.39 14.07
CA TYR A 233 6.60 11.76 14.37
C TYR A 233 7.65 12.52 15.20
N LYS A 234 8.14 11.94 16.29
CA LYS A 234 9.04 12.64 17.23
C LYS A 234 10.50 12.67 16.77
N PHE A 235 11.03 11.58 16.24
CA PHE A 235 12.42 11.54 15.81
C PHE A 235 12.63 12.33 14.50
N GLY A 236 13.52 13.32 14.54
CA GLY A 236 13.76 14.25 13.43
C GLY A 236 14.54 13.64 12.24
N PRO A 237 14.83 14.44 11.19
CA PRO A 237 15.45 13.99 9.94
C PRO A 237 16.85 13.34 10.07
N GLY A 238 17.53 13.54 11.20
CA GLY A 238 18.85 12.96 11.53
C GLY A 238 18.79 11.68 12.35
N ALA A 239 17.59 11.17 12.66
CA ALA A 239 17.42 9.92 13.35
C ALA A 239 17.93 8.75 12.50
N ASP A 240 18.58 7.79 13.15
CA ASP A 240 19.16 6.65 12.47
C ASP A 240 18.05 5.85 11.77
N SER A 241 18.17 5.62 10.45
CA SER A 241 17.15 4.89 9.68
C SER A 241 16.90 3.47 10.22
N ALA A 242 17.83 2.95 11.03
CA ALA A 242 17.67 1.73 11.80
C ALA A 242 16.44 1.75 12.74
N LEU A 243 16.03 2.92 13.25
CA LEU A 243 14.88 3.05 14.15
C LEU A 243 13.54 2.75 13.47
N LEU A 244 13.44 2.90 12.14
CA LEU A 244 12.26 2.50 11.37
C LEU A 244 11.96 1.00 11.53
N PHE A 245 12.99 0.19 11.72
CA PHE A 245 12.87 -1.26 11.91
C PHE A 245 12.25 -1.62 13.27
N LEU A 246 12.10 -0.68 14.22
CA LEU A 246 11.38 -0.91 15.48
C LEU A 246 9.88 -1.17 15.27
N THR A 247 9.33 -0.82 14.11
CA THR A 247 7.96 -1.19 13.72
C THR A 247 7.84 -2.65 13.28
N LEU A 248 8.93 -3.29 12.83
CA LEU A 248 8.90 -4.66 12.31
C LEU A 248 8.52 -5.71 13.35
N PRO A 249 9.00 -5.70 14.60
CA PRO A 249 8.56 -6.65 15.62
C PRO A 249 7.04 -6.68 15.80
N PHE A 250 6.38 -5.52 15.76
CA PHE A 250 4.92 -5.41 15.86
C PHE A 250 4.22 -5.93 14.60
N LEU A 251 4.78 -5.65 13.41
CA LEU A 251 4.26 -6.20 12.15
C LEU A 251 4.40 -7.72 12.08
N LEU A 252 5.52 -8.27 12.55
CA LEU A 252 5.76 -9.71 12.64
C LEU A 252 4.84 -10.35 13.69
N TRP A 253 4.64 -9.71 14.84
CA TRP A 253 3.68 -10.16 15.85
C TRP A 253 2.26 -10.17 15.28
N ALA A 254 1.86 -9.13 14.54
CA ALA A 254 0.55 -9.05 13.89
C ALA A 254 0.37 -10.19 12.88
N ALA A 255 1.38 -10.45 12.06
CA ALA A 255 1.37 -11.52 11.07
C ALA A 255 1.30 -12.91 11.71
N ALA A 256 2.11 -13.15 12.75
CA ALA A 256 2.17 -14.44 13.43
C ALA A 256 0.88 -14.77 14.19
N ARG A 257 0.26 -13.78 14.84
CA ARG A 257 -0.90 -14.00 15.71
C ARG A 257 -2.24 -13.85 15.00
N PHE A 258 -2.37 -12.83 14.15
CA PHE A 258 -3.65 -12.42 13.55
C PHE A 258 -3.66 -12.59 12.02
N GLY A 259 -2.57 -13.09 11.43
CA GLY A 259 -2.46 -13.35 9.99
C GLY A 259 -2.67 -12.10 9.14
N ALA A 260 -3.28 -12.27 7.97
CA ALA A 260 -3.50 -11.17 7.02
C ALA A 260 -4.35 -10.02 7.57
N LEU A 261 -5.29 -10.29 8.48
CA LEU A 261 -6.12 -9.26 9.11
C LEU A 261 -5.27 -8.34 10.00
N GLY A 262 -4.41 -8.93 10.84
CA GLY A 262 -3.49 -8.17 11.69
C GLY A 262 -2.46 -7.41 10.87
N THR A 263 -1.82 -8.08 9.90
CA THR A 263 -0.79 -7.46 9.06
C THR A 263 -1.33 -6.28 8.27
N SER A 264 -2.49 -6.41 7.62
CA SER A 264 -3.09 -5.31 6.86
C SER A 264 -3.50 -4.14 7.75
N SER A 265 -4.02 -4.40 8.95
CA SER A 265 -4.35 -3.37 9.95
C SER A 265 -3.10 -2.64 10.44
N ALA A 266 -2.06 -3.37 10.81
CA ALA A 266 -0.80 -2.80 11.29
C ALA A 266 -0.07 -2.02 10.20
N LEU A 267 -0.01 -2.54 8.96
CA LEU A 267 0.55 -1.82 7.81
C LEU A 267 -0.24 -0.54 7.50
N SER A 268 -1.57 -0.58 7.63
CA SER A 268 -2.42 0.61 7.41
C SER A 268 -2.13 1.70 8.43
N ILE A 269 -1.96 1.34 9.70
CA ILE A 269 -1.60 2.26 10.77
C ILE A 269 -0.22 2.87 10.52
N VAL A 270 0.79 2.05 10.23
CA VAL A 270 2.16 2.53 9.97
C VAL A 270 2.18 3.43 8.73
N GLY A 271 1.50 3.03 7.65
CA GLY A 271 1.40 3.81 6.42
C GLY A 271 0.71 5.16 6.65
N PHE A 272 -0.41 5.18 7.37
CA PHE A 272 -1.10 6.41 7.73
C PHE A 272 -0.22 7.33 8.58
N LEU A 273 0.43 6.80 9.63
CA LEU A 273 1.32 7.59 10.49
C LEU A 273 2.50 8.18 9.72
N ALA A 274 3.10 7.41 8.80
CA ALA A 274 4.22 7.88 7.99
C ALA A 274 3.83 9.01 7.03
N ILE A 275 2.63 8.91 6.42
CA ILE A 275 2.10 9.94 5.52
C ILE A 275 1.70 11.17 6.33
N TRP A 276 1.02 10.97 7.46
CA TRP A 276 0.61 12.05 8.36
C TRP A 276 1.82 12.83 8.88
N SER A 277 2.84 12.16 9.41
CA SER A 277 4.00 12.84 9.94
C SER A 277 4.80 13.56 8.85
N GLY A 278 5.01 12.92 7.70
CA GLY A 278 5.66 13.55 6.55
C GLY A 278 4.90 14.78 6.05
N SER A 279 3.56 14.73 6.05
CA SER A 279 2.71 15.88 5.66
C SER A 279 2.81 17.08 6.61
N HIS A 280 3.09 16.83 7.89
CA HIS A 280 3.25 17.87 8.92
C HIS A 280 4.70 18.27 9.16
N GLY A 281 5.65 17.84 8.30
CA GLY A 281 7.06 18.18 8.45
C GLY A 281 7.72 17.53 9.68
N HIS A 282 7.16 16.42 10.17
CA HIS A 282 7.68 15.64 11.28
C HIS A 282 8.30 14.32 10.81
N GLY A 283 9.14 13.73 11.66
CA GLY A 283 9.72 12.41 11.39
C GLY A 283 10.96 12.39 10.49
N PRO A 284 11.50 11.19 10.23
CA PRO A 284 12.68 10.99 9.38
C PRO A 284 12.45 11.29 7.89
N PHE A 285 11.19 11.45 7.50
CA PHE A 285 10.74 11.76 6.14
C PHE A 285 10.40 13.24 5.95
N SER A 286 10.44 14.04 7.02
CA SER A 286 10.37 15.49 6.90
C SER A 286 11.57 16.01 6.12
N ALA A 287 11.32 16.91 5.19
CA ALA A 287 12.41 17.61 4.53
C ALA A 287 13.14 18.41 5.61
N GLY A 288 14.44 18.11 5.81
CA GLY A 288 15.29 19.07 6.50
C GLY A 288 15.15 20.40 5.76
N THR A 289 14.85 21.47 6.49
CA THR A 289 15.14 22.83 6.03
C THR A 289 16.60 22.83 5.57
N ALA A 290 16.81 22.77 4.26
CA ALA A 290 18.12 23.00 3.68
C ALA A 290 18.42 24.47 3.92
N ASP A 291 19.25 24.75 4.92
CA ASP A 291 20.03 25.97 4.94
C ASP A 291 20.73 26.11 3.57
N HIS A 292 20.59 27.30 2.99
CA HIS A 292 20.93 27.74 1.63
C HIS A 292 19.84 27.65 0.56
N PHE A 293 18.93 28.62 0.64
CA PHE A 293 18.21 29.16 -0.52
C PHE A 293 19.22 29.90 -1.42
N ASN A 294 19.79 29.20 -2.41
CA ASN A 294 20.54 29.82 -3.52
C ASN A 294 19.65 29.77 -4.78
N PRO A 295 19.22 30.92 -5.33
CA PRO A 295 18.24 30.97 -6.42
C PRO A 295 18.77 30.56 -7.81
N ASN A 296 20.01 30.08 -7.94
CA ASN A 296 20.64 29.84 -9.25
C ASN A 296 20.86 28.37 -9.65
N ILE A 297 20.09 27.42 -9.13
CA ILE A 297 20.13 26.01 -9.62
C ILE A 297 18.74 25.56 -10.07
N SER A 298 18.33 26.09 -11.21
CA SER A 298 17.30 25.47 -12.05
C SER A 298 17.77 24.06 -12.44
N ASN A 299 16.92 23.06 -12.19
CA ASN A 299 17.05 21.61 -12.53
C ASN A 299 17.52 20.61 -11.46
N ARG A 300 17.52 20.91 -10.16
CA ARG A 300 17.68 19.87 -9.11
C ARG A 300 16.55 19.77 -8.07
N LEU A 301 15.39 20.34 -8.37
CA LEU A 301 14.20 20.34 -7.50
C LEU A 301 13.03 19.49 -8.05
N ILE A 302 13.32 18.52 -8.92
CA ILE A 302 12.32 17.61 -9.53
C ILE A 302 12.30 16.25 -8.80
N ASP A 303 12.28 16.26 -7.47
CA ASP A 303 12.19 15.02 -6.69
C ASP A 303 11.24 15.19 -5.49
N SER A 304 10.04 15.67 -5.74
CA SER A 304 9.04 16.01 -4.70
C SER A 304 8.09 14.88 -4.30
N ASN A 305 8.38 13.63 -4.67
CA ASN A 305 7.66 12.50 -4.08
C ASN A 305 8.43 11.98 -2.86
N VAL A 306 7.90 12.19 -1.66
CA VAL A 306 8.33 11.51 -0.42
C VAL A 306 8.46 9.99 -0.67
N VAL A 307 7.57 9.43 -1.49
CA VAL A 307 7.58 8.03 -1.93
C VAL A 307 8.79 7.68 -2.83
N ALA A 308 9.14 8.52 -3.80
CA ALA A 308 10.31 8.31 -4.66
C ALA A 308 11.62 8.51 -3.86
N ARG A 309 11.65 9.48 -2.94
CA ARG A 309 12.77 9.72 -2.02
C ARG A 309 12.97 8.56 -1.03
N CYS A 310 11.91 7.96 -0.49
CA CYS A 310 12.01 6.75 0.35
C CYS A 310 12.68 5.59 -0.41
N CYS A 311 12.33 5.40 -1.68
CA CYS A 311 12.91 4.35 -2.52
C CYS A 311 14.38 4.66 -2.89
N ASN A 312 14.72 5.92 -3.18
CA ASN A 312 16.09 6.34 -3.51
C ASN A 312 17.05 6.37 -2.30
N ARG A 313 16.55 6.64 -1.08
CA ARG A 313 17.37 6.60 0.14
C ARG A 313 17.77 5.17 0.51
N GLY A 314 16.87 4.20 0.32
CA GLY A 314 17.16 2.78 0.51
C GLY A 314 18.25 2.25 -0.42
N THR A 315 18.22 2.65 -1.70
CA THR A 315 19.23 2.25 -2.69
C THR A 315 20.58 2.92 -2.47
N ARG A 316 20.59 4.19 -2.04
CA ARG A 316 21.82 4.94 -1.72
C ARG A 316 22.54 4.39 -0.48
N ASN A 317 21.80 4.12 0.60
CA ASN A 317 22.37 3.51 1.81
C ASN A 317 22.91 2.08 1.55
N GLY A 318 22.28 1.34 0.64
CA GLY A 318 22.78 0.04 0.16
C GLY A 318 24.12 0.14 -0.57
N ARG A 319 24.28 1.15 -1.46
CA ARG A 319 25.53 1.41 -2.18
C ARG A 319 26.65 1.90 -1.26
N GLU A 320 26.35 2.77 -0.30
CA GLU A 320 27.34 3.28 0.65
C GLU A 320 27.81 2.20 1.64
N ARG A 321 26.92 1.29 2.09
CA ARG A 321 27.34 0.10 2.86
C ARG A 321 28.18 -0.87 2.02
N ALA A 322 27.86 -1.06 0.75
CA ALA A 322 28.65 -1.89 -0.15
C ALA A 322 30.03 -1.27 -0.49
N ALA A 323 30.11 0.06 -0.55
CA ALA A 323 31.37 0.78 -0.72
C ALA A 323 32.24 0.72 0.55
N ARG A 324 31.67 0.93 1.74
CA ARG A 324 32.40 0.80 3.02
C ARG A 324 32.90 -0.62 3.27
N LYS A 325 32.15 -1.66 2.87
CA LYS A 325 32.64 -3.05 2.92
C LYS A 325 33.77 -3.33 1.93
N ARG A 326 33.81 -2.66 0.77
CA ARG A 326 34.92 -2.78 -0.20
C ARG A 326 36.20 -2.10 0.29
N VAL A 327 36.08 -0.91 0.89
CA VAL A 327 37.23 -0.21 1.49
C VAL A 327 37.78 -0.99 2.71
N ALA A 328 36.90 -1.50 3.57
CA ALA A 328 37.33 -2.33 4.71
C ALA A 328 37.94 -3.69 4.33
N PHE A 329 37.65 -4.21 3.12
CA PHE A 329 38.28 -5.41 2.59
C PHE A 329 39.66 -5.11 1.95
N SER A 330 39.82 -3.91 1.37
CA SER A 330 41.11 -3.43 0.84
C SER A 330 42.12 -3.15 1.96
N ASP A 331 41.68 -2.57 3.08
CA ASP A 331 42.57 -2.26 4.21
C ASP A 331 42.99 -3.49 5.04
N ARG A 332 42.30 -4.63 4.89
CA ARG A 332 42.71 -5.91 5.54
C ARG A 332 43.57 -6.80 4.64
N GLY A 333 43.78 -6.44 3.38
CA GLY A 333 44.53 -7.25 2.40
C GLY A 333 46.00 -6.87 2.25
N GLY A 334 46.49 -5.86 2.96
CA GLY A 334 47.81 -5.26 2.71
C GLY A 334 48.72 -5.20 3.93
N PHE A 335 48.93 -6.30 4.66
CA PHE A 335 50.02 -6.38 5.65
C PHE A 335 50.46 -7.84 5.85
N CYS A 336 51.26 -8.38 4.93
CA CYS A 336 52.13 -9.54 5.15
C CYS A 336 53.21 -9.62 4.06
N ALA A 337 54.48 -9.48 4.48
CA ALA A 337 55.78 -9.74 3.83
C ALA A 337 56.63 -8.47 3.82
N GLY A 338 57.87 -8.39 4.31
CA GLY A 338 58.84 -9.36 4.79
C GLY A 338 60.17 -8.60 4.92
N SER A 339 60.93 -8.88 5.97
CA SER A 339 62.13 -8.18 6.44
C SER A 339 63.44 -8.50 5.70
N HIS A 340 64.41 -7.57 5.83
CA HIS A 340 65.89 -7.69 5.82
C HIS A 340 66.74 -7.25 4.61
N LEU A 341 67.64 -6.27 4.89
CA LEU A 341 69.09 -6.14 4.56
C LEU A 341 69.50 -5.99 3.07
N ASP A 342 70.50 -5.22 2.62
CA ASP A 342 71.45 -4.24 3.17
C ASP A 342 72.29 -3.69 1.97
N VAL A 343 72.94 -2.53 2.15
CA VAL A 343 74.12 -1.98 1.42
C VAL A 343 74.13 -1.78 -0.11
N GLY A 344 74.44 -0.55 -0.57
CA GLY A 344 75.39 -0.36 -1.69
C GLY A 344 75.18 0.81 -2.66
N ARG A 345 75.87 1.93 -2.41
CA ARG A 345 76.54 2.87 -3.34
C ARG A 345 75.95 3.12 -4.75
N GLY A 346 75.69 4.41 -5.02
CA GLY A 346 76.56 5.19 -5.92
C GLY A 346 76.15 5.38 -7.40
N GLN A 347 76.11 6.66 -7.78
CA GLN A 347 76.37 7.24 -9.12
C GLN A 347 75.28 7.21 -10.21
N THR A 348 74.78 8.42 -10.49
CA THR A 348 74.72 9.10 -11.79
C THR A 348 74.95 8.27 -13.06
N LEU A 349 74.00 8.30 -14.00
CA LEU A 349 74.22 8.80 -15.37
C LEU A 349 72.89 8.94 -16.15
N HIS A 350 72.75 10.07 -16.84
CA HIS A 350 71.91 10.24 -18.03
C HIS A 350 72.35 9.26 -19.14
N ILE A 351 71.42 8.86 -20.02
CA ILE A 351 71.48 9.03 -21.50
C ILE A 351 70.34 8.21 -22.16
N LEU A 352 69.63 8.91 -23.05
CA LEU A 352 68.69 8.51 -24.12
C LEU A 352 67.32 7.93 -23.73
#